data_AF-K7GIA2-F1
#
_entry.id   AF-K7GIA2-F1
#
_cell.length_a   1.000
_cell.length_b   1.000
_cell.length_c   1.000
_cell.angle_alpha   90.00
_cell.angle_beta   90.00
_cell.angle_gamma   90.00
#
_symmetry.space_group_name_H-M   'P 1'
#
loop_
_entity.id
_entity.type
_entity.pdbx_description
1 polymer ?
#
loop_
_entity_poly.entity_id
_entity_poly.type
_entity_poly.pdbx_seq_one_letter_code
_entity_poly.pdbx_strand_id
1 'polypeptide(L)'
;TVGCLSLPLFFQLVRYSAEGLLQLGPLGSTAFLPDSKCLIDDGKGRTPTLKKCDGGLRPAQRLWDFTQNGPIISRNTGRCLEVEMSKDANFGLRLVVQRCSGQKWMIRNWIKHGRH
;
A
#
# COMPACT_ATOMS: atom_id res chain seq x y z
N THR A 1 11.96 11.49 -31.46
CA THR A 1 11.52 10.09 -31.47
C THR A 1 11.22 9.69 -30.04
N VAL A 2 9.94 9.66 -29.66
CA VAL A 2 9.52 9.23 -28.32
C VAL A 2 9.29 7.74 -28.39
N GLY A 3 10.23 6.96 -27.88
CA GLY A 3 10.11 5.52 -27.79
C GLY A 3 9.92 5.10 -26.34
N CYS A 4 8.76 4.55 -26.03
CA CYS A 4 8.64 3.47 -25.05
C CYS A 4 7.38 2.66 -25.40
N LEU A 5 7.62 1.55 -26.10
CA LEU A 5 6.70 0.42 -26.21
C LEU A 5 6.62 -0.25 -24.83
N SER A 6 5.45 -0.23 -24.20
CA SER A 6 5.01 -1.29 -23.28
C SER A 6 3.53 -1.11 -22.90
N LEU A 7 2.64 -1.71 -23.69
CA LEU A 7 1.42 -2.35 -23.18
C LEU A 7 1.63 -3.84 -23.48
N PRO A 8 1.50 -4.81 -22.55
CA PRO A 8 0.34 -4.94 -21.65
C PRO A 8 0.71 -5.62 -20.31
N LEU A 9 1.26 -4.91 -19.32
CA LEU A 9 1.42 -5.49 -17.98
C LEU A 9 1.24 -4.36 -16.95
N PHE A 10 0.02 -4.19 -16.47
CA PHE A 10 -0.21 -3.45 -15.24
C PHE A 10 0.43 -4.24 -14.09
N PHE A 11 1.74 -4.03 -13.87
CA PHE A 11 2.36 -4.39 -12.61
C PHE A 11 1.56 -3.68 -11.52
N GLN A 12 0.86 -4.44 -10.67
CA GLN A 12 0.22 -3.88 -9.49
C GLN A 12 1.33 -3.44 -8.54
N LEU A 13 1.65 -2.16 -8.56
CA LEU A 13 2.67 -1.60 -7.70
C LEU A 13 2.01 -0.95 -6.50
N VAL A 14 2.61 -1.15 -5.33
CA VAL A 14 2.22 -0.46 -4.11
C VAL A 14 3.09 0.77 -3.98
N ARG A 15 2.48 1.95 -3.97
CA ARG A 15 3.14 3.23 -3.72
C ARG A 15 2.83 3.70 -2.31
N TYR A 16 3.86 4.09 -1.57
CA TYR A 16 3.69 4.85 -0.33
C TYR A 16 3.78 6.34 -0.67
N SER A 17 2.75 7.12 -0.31
CA SER A 17 2.67 8.55 -0.57
C SER A 17 3.26 9.38 0.59
N ALA A 18 3.59 10.64 0.35
CA ALA A 18 4.13 11.53 1.39
C ALA A 18 3.10 11.81 2.50
N GLU A 19 1.83 11.69 2.17
CA GLU A 19 0.70 11.80 3.09
C GLU A 19 0.56 10.55 3.98
N GLY A 20 1.30 9.48 3.71
CA GLY A 20 1.24 8.22 4.46
C GLY A 20 0.21 7.22 3.94
N LEU A 21 -0.17 7.30 2.66
CA LEU A 21 -1.12 6.37 2.05
C LEU A 21 -0.40 5.26 1.31
N LEU A 22 -0.87 4.02 1.46
CA LEU A 22 -0.46 2.89 0.63
C LEU A 22 -1.45 2.72 -0.53
N GLN A 23 -1.04 3.10 -1.72
CA GLN A 23 -1.86 3.12 -2.93
C GLN A 23 -1.47 1.95 -3.83
N LEU A 24 -2.45 1.18 -4.29
CA LEU A 24 -2.28 0.10 -5.25
C LEU A 24 -2.87 0.53 -6.59
N GLY A 25 -2.06 0.44 -7.64
CA GLY A 25 -2.52 0.72 -8.98
C GLY A 25 -1.39 0.84 -10.00
N PRO A 26 -1.73 1.19 -11.25
CA PRO A 26 -0.78 1.48 -12.31
C PRO A 26 0.14 2.66 -11.96
N LEU A 27 1.45 2.56 -12.22
CA LEU A 27 2.39 3.69 -12.08
C LEU A 27 2.48 4.59 -13.35
N GLY A 28 1.41 4.67 -14.14
CA GLY A 28 1.42 5.45 -15.38
C GLY A 28 1.01 6.91 -15.16
N SER A 29 1.61 7.83 -15.91
CA SER A 29 1.15 9.23 -16.06
C SER A 29 -0.14 9.33 -16.89
N THR A 30 -1.09 8.44 -16.65
CA THR A 30 -2.45 8.66 -17.12
C THR A 30 -3.16 9.39 -16.00
N ALA A 31 -3.24 10.72 -16.11
CA ALA A 31 -4.10 11.59 -15.30
C ALA A 31 -5.61 11.25 -15.40
N PHE A 32 -5.93 10.04 -15.90
CA PHE A 32 -7.22 9.56 -16.38
C PHE A 32 -7.60 8.19 -15.79
N LEU A 33 -6.77 7.55 -14.95
CA LEU A 33 -7.14 6.27 -14.34
C LEU A 33 -7.47 6.45 -12.84
N PRO A 34 -8.77 6.49 -12.47
CA PRO A 34 -9.25 6.69 -11.09
C PRO A 34 -9.16 5.43 -10.22
N ASP A 35 -8.39 4.43 -10.64
CA ASP A 35 -8.43 3.08 -10.05
C ASP A 35 -7.38 2.85 -8.96
N SER A 36 -6.64 3.88 -8.54
CA SER A 36 -5.74 3.77 -7.39
C SER A 36 -6.55 3.50 -6.11
N LYS A 37 -6.43 2.28 -5.57
CA LYS A 37 -7.09 1.90 -4.32
C LYS A 37 -6.12 2.09 -3.17
N CYS A 38 -6.58 2.67 -2.08
CA CYS A 38 -5.82 2.75 -0.84
C CYS A 38 -6.02 1.49 -0.01
N LEU A 39 -4.96 1.04 0.65
CA LEU A 39 -5.00 0.02 1.68
C LEU A 39 -5.55 0.63 2.97
N ILE A 40 -6.56 -0.01 3.55
CA ILE A 40 -7.32 0.53 4.68
C ILE A 40 -7.46 -0.52 5.77
N ASP A 41 -7.16 -0.09 6.99
CA ASP A 41 -7.45 -0.84 8.21
C ASP A 41 -8.72 -0.29 8.87
N ASP A 42 -9.79 -1.07 8.83
CA ASP A 42 -11.07 -0.72 9.48
C ASP A 42 -11.10 -1.08 10.97
N GLY A 43 -10.07 -1.76 11.49
CA GLY A 43 -9.97 -2.19 12.88
C GLY A 43 -10.86 -3.37 13.26
N LYS A 44 -11.73 -3.85 12.36
CA LYS A 44 -12.68 -4.93 12.64
C LYS A 44 -12.13 -6.31 12.30
N GLY A 45 -11.15 -6.37 11.39
CA GLY A 45 -10.54 -7.62 10.94
C GLY A 45 -9.02 -7.65 11.05
N ARG A 46 -8.45 -8.81 10.73
CA ARG A 46 -7.02 -8.99 10.42
C ARG A 46 -6.71 -8.78 8.94
N THR A 47 -7.70 -8.65 8.07
CA THR A 47 -7.45 -8.46 6.63
C THR A 47 -7.57 -6.99 6.28
N PRO A 48 -6.52 -6.34 5.75
CA PRO A 48 -6.67 -4.99 5.23
C PRO A 48 -7.54 -5.01 3.96
N THR A 49 -8.28 -3.94 3.71
CA THR A 49 -9.18 -3.83 2.55
C THR A 49 -8.70 -2.76 1.57
N LEU A 50 -8.99 -2.95 0.29
CA LEU A 50 -8.68 -1.97 -0.75
C LEU A 50 -9.94 -1.18 -1.09
N LYS A 51 -9.93 0.14 -0.85
CA LYS A 51 -11.04 1.04 -1.19
C LYS A 51 -10.53 2.30 -1.89
N LYS A 52 -11.45 3.08 -2.45
CA LYS A 52 -11.10 4.40 -3.02
C LYS A 52 -10.52 5.29 -1.93
N CYS A 53 -9.40 5.94 -2.23
CA CYS A 53 -8.70 6.80 -1.26
C CYS A 53 -9.56 7.96 -0.75
N ASP A 54 -10.49 8.46 -1.56
CA ASP A 54 -11.40 9.58 -1.26
C ASP A 54 -12.78 9.16 -0.72
N GLY A 55 -12.97 7.86 -0.43
CA GLY A 55 -14.28 7.27 -0.17
C GLY A 55 -14.87 7.49 1.23
N GLY A 56 -14.93 8.72 1.76
CA GLY A 56 -15.67 9.05 2.99
C GLY A 56 -15.22 8.32 4.27
N LEU A 57 -13.99 7.81 4.30
CA LEU A 57 -13.42 7.07 5.43
C LEU A 57 -12.67 8.02 6.36
N ARG A 58 -12.54 7.62 7.64
CA ARG A 58 -11.75 8.40 8.59
C ARG A 58 -10.30 8.46 8.10
N PRO A 59 -9.64 9.63 8.10
CA PRO A 59 -8.27 9.76 7.62
C PRO A 59 -7.33 8.76 8.29
N ALA A 60 -7.46 8.53 9.60
CA ALA A 60 -6.62 7.59 10.34
C ALA A 60 -6.65 6.15 9.79
N GLN A 61 -7.79 5.68 9.25
CA GLN A 61 -7.97 4.29 8.77
C GLN A 61 -7.16 3.97 7.51
N ARG A 62 -6.86 4.99 6.71
CA ARG A 62 -6.08 4.88 5.46
C ARG A 62 -4.61 5.27 5.63
N LEU A 63 -4.25 5.83 6.78
CA LEU A 63 -2.91 6.33 7.07
C LEU A 63 -2.04 5.24 7.68
N TRP A 64 -0.83 5.14 7.16
CA TRP A 64 0.18 4.18 7.56
C TRP A 64 1.49 4.91 7.86
N ASP A 65 2.09 4.59 9.00
CA ASP A 65 3.44 4.99 9.34
C ASP A 65 4.41 3.96 8.82
N PHE A 66 5.34 4.40 7.96
CA PHE A 66 6.36 3.56 7.38
C PHE A 66 7.74 4.07 7.74
N THR A 67 8.63 3.13 8.07
CA THR A 67 10.06 3.38 8.26
C THR A 67 10.85 2.36 7.45
N GLN A 68 11.93 2.79 6.79
CA GLN A 68 12.79 1.89 6.02
C GLN A 68 13.37 0.81 6.92
N ASN A 69 13.28 -0.45 6.50
CA ASN A 69 13.66 -1.62 7.29
C ASN A 69 12.93 -1.74 8.63
N GLY A 70 11.78 -1.08 8.76
CA GLY A 70 10.95 -1.09 9.95
C GLY A 70 9.53 -1.60 9.65
N PRO A 71 8.65 -1.57 10.66
CA PRO A 71 7.26 -1.96 10.48
C PRO A 71 6.49 -0.91 9.69
N ILE A 72 5.40 -1.36 9.10
CA ILE A 72 4.32 -0.49 8.59
C ILE A 72 3.20 -0.53 9.63
N ILE A 73 2.87 0.60 10.24
CA ILE A 73 1.93 0.68 11.36
C ILE A 73 0.67 1.44 10.91
N SER A 74 -0.52 0.91 11.19
CA SER A 74 -1.77 1.63 10.98
C SER A 74 -1.91 2.75 12.02
N ARG A 75 -2.10 3.99 11.59
CA ARG A 75 -2.35 5.11 12.50
C ARG A 75 -3.69 5.02 13.22
N ASN A 76 -4.63 4.24 12.70
CA ASN A 76 -5.94 4.06 13.33
C ASN A 76 -5.89 3.13 14.54
N THR A 77 -5.22 1.99 14.41
CA THR A 77 -5.25 0.92 15.42
C THR A 77 -3.92 0.69 16.13
N GLY A 78 -2.83 1.27 15.64
CA GLY A 78 -1.47 0.99 16.12
C GLY A 78 -0.98 -0.42 15.79
N ARG A 79 -1.71 -1.17 14.95
CA ARG A 79 -1.33 -2.53 14.53
C ARG A 79 -0.39 -2.49 13.32
N CYS A 80 0.42 -3.53 13.18
CA CYS A 80 1.38 -3.65 12.09
C CYS A 80 0.80 -4.43 10.91
N LEU A 81 1.19 -4.03 9.71
CA LEU A 81 0.99 -4.77 8.48
C LEU A 81 2.03 -5.90 8.41
N GLU A 82 1.58 -7.14 8.29
CA GLU A 82 2.41 -8.34 8.32
C GLU A 82 2.01 -9.33 7.23
N VAL A 83 2.89 -10.29 6.97
CA VAL A 83 2.63 -11.39 6.05
C VAL A 83 2.52 -12.68 6.85
N GLU A 84 1.37 -13.33 6.76
CA GLU A 84 1.10 -14.62 7.41
C GLU A 84 1.00 -15.72 6.34
N MET A 85 1.45 -16.93 6.68
CA MET A 85 1.24 -18.08 5.80
C MET A 85 -0.21 -18.53 5.91
N SER A 86 -0.91 -18.60 4.77
CA SER A 86 -2.31 -18.96 4.68
C SER A 86 -2.49 -20.09 3.70
N LYS A 87 -2.96 -21.25 4.16
CA LYS A 87 -3.28 -22.40 3.30
C LYS A 87 -4.34 -22.07 2.24
N ASP A 88 -5.17 -21.06 2.52
CA ASP A 88 -6.27 -20.60 1.68
C ASP A 88 -5.89 -19.49 0.67
N ALA A 89 -4.61 -19.11 0.60
CA ALA A 89 -4.14 -18.06 -0.32
C ALA A 89 -3.48 -18.68 -1.55
N ASN A 90 -3.69 -18.06 -2.73
CA ASN A 90 -3.17 -18.53 -4.03
C ASN A 90 -1.65 -18.78 -4.08
N PHE A 91 -0.88 -18.22 -3.14
CA PHE A 91 0.57 -18.39 -3.02
C PHE A 91 1.01 -18.78 -1.60
N GLY A 92 0.10 -19.27 -0.77
CA GLY A 92 0.39 -19.63 0.61
C GLY A 92 0.67 -18.43 1.54
N LEU A 93 0.58 -17.19 1.05
CA LEU A 93 0.88 -15.96 1.78
C LEU A 93 -0.30 -15.00 1.73
N ARG A 94 -0.60 -14.38 2.86
CA ARG A 94 -1.66 -13.39 3.00
C ARG A 94 -1.18 -12.18 3.78
N LEU A 95 -1.53 -11.01 3.29
CA LEU A 95 -1.33 -9.75 4.00
C LEU A 95 -2.35 -9.63 5.14
N VAL A 96 -1.86 -9.37 6.34
CA VAL A 96 -2.68 -9.25 7.55
C VAL A 96 -2.28 -8.04 8.36
N VAL A 97 -3.21 -7.54 9.18
CA VAL A 97 -2.99 -6.48 10.16
C VAL A 97 -3.13 -7.09 11.54
N GLN A 98 -2.04 -7.09 12.31
CA GLN A 98 -1.97 -7.76 13.60
C GLN A 98 -1.04 -7.03 14.57
N ARG A 99 -0.85 -7.58 15.78
CA ARG A 99 0.15 -7.06 16.71
C ARG A 99 1.53 -7.16 16.08
N CYS A 100 2.31 -6.11 16.25
CA CYS A 100 3.66 -6.01 15.72
C CYS A 100 4.55 -7.15 16.25
N SER A 101 4.91 -8.08 15.37
CA SER A 101 5.82 -9.20 15.61
C SER A 101 7.27 -8.87 15.23
N GLY A 102 7.49 -7.73 14.56
CA GLY A 102 8.80 -7.30 14.09
C GLY A 102 9.00 -7.47 12.57
N GLN A 103 7.94 -7.68 11.80
CA GLN A 103 8.00 -7.66 10.34
C GLN A 103 8.62 -6.35 9.83
N LYS A 104 9.62 -6.48 8.95
CA LYS A 104 10.32 -5.36 8.33
C LYS A 104 9.89 -5.22 6.88
N TRP A 105 9.67 -3.98 6.45
CA TRP A 105 9.31 -3.64 5.09
C TRP A 105 10.38 -2.74 4.47
N MET A 106 10.60 -2.91 3.17
CA MET A 106 11.54 -2.11 2.40
C MET A 106 10.91 -1.71 1.08
N ILE A 107 10.82 -0.40 0.84
CA ILE A 107 10.34 0.14 -0.44
C ILE A 107 11.58 0.56 -1.23
N ARG A 108 11.84 -0.15 -2.33
CA ARG A 108 13.07 0.01 -3.14
C ARG A 108 13.03 1.20 -4.10
N ASN A 109 11.86 1.52 -4.68
CA ASN A 109 11.72 2.57 -5.67
C ASN A 109 11.15 3.86 -5.05
N TRP A 110 12.04 4.68 -4.52
CA TRP A 110 11.70 5.93 -3.85
C TRP A 110 11.93 7.11 -4.80
N ILE A 111 10.89 7.88 -5.08
CA ILE A 111 11.00 9.09 -5.89
C ILE A 111 11.26 10.25 -4.95
N LYS A 112 12.51 10.71 -4.86
CA LYS A 112 12.84 11.98 -4.20
C LYS A 112 12.23 13.10 -5.03
N HIS A 113 11.34 13.90 -4.45
CA HIS A 113 11.01 15.19 -5.05
C HIS A 113 12.27 16.04 -4.91
N GLY A 114 13.00 16.21 -6.02
CA GLY A 114 14.10 17.15 -6.10
C GLY A 114 13.57 18.53 -5.75
N ARG A 115 14.11 19.11 -4.69
CA ARG A 115 13.84 20.50 -4.30
C ARG A 115 14.51 21.37 -5.35
N HIS A 116 13.73 22.02 -6.21
CA HIS A 116 14.18 23.19 -6.95
C HIS A 116 14.10 24.40 -6.03
#